data_AF-A0A969UVK0-F1
#
_entry.id   AF-A0A969UVK0-F1
#
_cell.length_a   1.000
_cell.length_b   1.000
_cell.length_c   1.000
_cell.angle_alpha   90.00
_cell.angle_beta   90.00
_cell.angle_gamma   90.00
#
_symmetry.space_group_name_H-M   'P 1'
#
loop_
_entity.id
_entity.type
_entity.pdbx_description
1 polymer ?
#
loop_
_entity_poly.entity_id
_entity_poly.type
_entity_poly.pdbx_seq_one_letter_code
_entity_poly.pdbx_strand_id
1 'polypeptide(L)'
;MIEFWAVATRPVNVNGLGLSINLASQELTQMKQLFALQPDTSEILPIWEQLVVTHQVMGKQVHDTRLVAVMVVHQITHLLTFNTDDFKRFTEIAAIDPRHIST
;
A
#
# COMPACT_ATOMS: atom_id res chain seq x y z
N MET A 1 -5.56 2.60 2.91
CA MET A 1 -6.60 3.25 3.74
C MET A 1 -6.42 3.00 5.23
N ILE A 2 -6.22 1.74 5.66
CA ILE A 2 -5.95 1.42 7.08
C ILE A 2 -4.70 2.15 7.60
N GLU A 3 -3.60 2.09 6.84
CA GLU A 3 -2.34 2.77 7.23
C GLU A 3 -2.47 4.29 7.24
N PHE A 4 -3.18 4.87 6.25
CA PHE A 4 -3.53 6.29 6.27
C PHE A 4 -4.24 6.66 7.57
N TRP A 5 -5.30 5.93 7.94
CA TRP A 5 -6.06 6.21 9.17
C TRP A 5 -5.18 6.13 10.42
N ALA A 6 -4.33 5.10 10.50
CA ALA A 6 -3.40 4.91 11.60
C ALA A 6 -2.44 6.10 11.75
N VAL A 7 -1.84 6.58 10.65
CA VAL A 7 -0.92 7.72 10.69
C VAL A 7 -1.66 9.04 10.91
N ALA A 8 -2.81 9.21 10.26
CA ALA A 8 -3.63 10.42 10.33
C ALA A 8 -4.08 10.72 11.76
N THR A 9 -4.53 9.70 12.49
CA THR A 9 -5.07 9.86 13.85
C THR A 9 -4.03 9.67 14.95
N ARG A 10 -2.86 9.09 14.64
CA ARG A 10 -1.77 8.93 15.59
C ARG A 10 -1.30 10.31 16.10
N PRO A 11 -1.05 10.48 17.41
CA PRO A 11 -0.58 11.75 17.95
C PRO A 11 0.75 12.23 17.32
N VAL A 12 0.91 13.55 17.24
CA VAL A 12 2.08 14.20 16.62
C VAL A 12 3.38 13.84 17.34
N ASN A 13 3.36 13.71 18.67
CA ASN A 13 4.54 13.38 19.47
C ASN A 13 5.09 11.96 19.23
N VAL A 14 4.36 11.11 18.50
CA VAL A 14 4.82 9.77 18.08
C VAL A 14 4.71 9.60 16.55
N ASN A 15 5.06 10.67 15.81
CA ASN A 15 5.15 10.68 14.35
C ASN A 15 3.81 10.37 13.64
N GLY A 16 2.71 10.95 14.10
CA GLY A 16 1.43 10.96 13.38
C GLY A 16 0.98 12.38 13.02
N LEU A 17 -0.21 12.52 12.43
CA LEU A 17 -0.77 13.82 12.04
C LEU A 17 -1.69 14.43 13.10
N GLY A 18 -2.08 13.66 14.13
CA GLY A 18 -2.92 14.15 15.22
C GLY A 18 -4.32 14.61 14.80
N LEU A 19 -4.81 14.17 13.64
CA LEU A 19 -6.14 14.52 13.18
C LEU A 19 -7.20 13.94 14.10
N SER A 20 -8.25 14.72 14.35
CA SER A 20 -9.46 14.19 14.97
C SER A 20 -10.12 13.16 14.06
N ILE A 21 -10.93 12.27 14.63
CA ILE A 21 -11.70 11.26 13.88
C ILE A 21 -12.54 11.92 12.77
N ASN A 22 -13.15 13.08 13.05
CA ASN A 22 -13.98 13.79 12.08
C ASN A 22 -13.17 14.27 10.87
N LEU A 23 -11.99 14.88 11.10
CA LEU A 23 -11.12 15.34 10.02
C LEU A 23 -10.57 14.15 9.22
N ALA A 24 -10.08 13.11 9.88
CA ALA A 24 -9.58 11.91 9.20
C ALA A 24 -10.67 11.21 8.35
N SER A 25 -11.93 11.22 8.81
CA SER A 25 -13.08 10.70 8.05
C SER A 25 -13.41 11.52 6.82
N GLN A 26 -13.32 12.85 6.91
CA GLN A 26 -13.50 13.75 5.77
C GLN A 26 -12.41 13.53 4.72
N GLU A 27 -11.14 13.50 5.13
CA GLU A 27 -10.01 13.20 4.25
C GLU A 27 -10.14 11.83 3.58
N LEU A 28 -10.50 10.80 4.36
CA LEU A 28 -10.74 9.46 3.82
C LEU A 28 -11.84 9.47 2.76
N THR A 29 -12.90 10.24 2.96
CA THR A 29 -14.01 10.37 2.01
C THR A 29 -13.55 11.03 0.71
N GLN A 30 -12.75 12.09 0.80
CA GLN A 30 -12.18 12.76 -0.37
C GLN A 30 -11.24 11.82 -1.15
N MET A 31 -10.36 11.09 -0.47
CA MET A 31 -9.49 10.09 -1.13
C MET A 31 -10.29 9.04 -1.90
N LYS A 32 -11.41 8.57 -1.34
CA LYS A 32 -12.30 7.60 -2.01
C LYS A 32 -13.00 8.15 -3.26
N GLN A 33 -13.10 9.47 -3.39
CA GLN A 33 -13.64 10.13 -4.59
C GLN A 33 -12.56 10.33 -5.67
N LEU A 34 -11.30 10.47 -5.26
CA LEU A 34 -10.17 10.69 -6.17
C LEU A 34 -9.61 9.40 -6.77
N PHE A 35 -9.71 8.29 -6.05
CA PHE A 35 -9.09 7.02 -6.45
C PHE A 35 -10.11 5.91 -6.65
N ALA A 36 -9.91 5.10 -7.69
CA ALA A 36 -10.60 3.83 -7.84
C ALA A 36 -10.09 2.84 -6.78
N LEU A 37 -10.96 2.44 -5.85
CA LEU A 37 -10.62 1.46 -4.83
C LEU A 37 -10.84 0.04 -5.34
N GLN A 38 -9.78 -0.76 -5.28
CA GLN A 38 -9.89 -2.19 -5.53
C GLN A 38 -10.37 -2.93 -4.27
N PRO A 39 -11.32 -3.87 -4.39
CA PRO A 39 -11.84 -4.61 -3.25
C PRO A 39 -10.81 -5.61 -2.71
N ASP A 40 -10.89 -5.89 -1.41
CA ASP A 40 -10.23 -7.05 -0.84
C ASP A 40 -11.04 -8.30 -1.21
N THR A 41 -10.45 -9.20 -2.00
CA THR A 41 -11.09 -10.42 -2.47
C THR A 41 -10.40 -11.67 -1.91
N SER A 42 -11.08 -12.82 -1.97
CA SER A 42 -10.56 -14.09 -1.46
C SER A 42 -9.29 -14.58 -2.18
N GLU A 43 -9.06 -14.13 -3.41
CA GLU A 43 -7.93 -14.48 -4.26
C GLU A 43 -6.61 -13.84 -3.78
N ILE A 44 -6.68 -12.77 -2.99
CA ILE A 44 -5.49 -12.05 -2.51
C ILE A 44 -4.63 -12.92 -1.59
N LEU A 45 -5.25 -13.68 -0.69
CA LEU A 45 -4.51 -14.47 0.30
C LEU A 45 -3.69 -15.60 -0.35
N PRO A 46 -4.24 -16.43 -1.26
CA PRO A 46 -3.45 -17.44 -1.98
C PRO A 46 -2.28 -16.85 -2.78
N ILE A 47 -2.48 -15.71 -3.45
CA ILE A 47 -1.40 -15.03 -4.19
C ILE A 47 -0.35 -14.50 -3.22
N TRP A 48 -0.76 -13.93 -2.09
CA TRP A 48 0.17 -13.48 -1.06
C TRP A 48 1.01 -14.64 -0.49
N GLU A 49 0.39 -15.78 -0.18
CA GLU A 49 1.11 -16.98 0.28
C GLU A 49 2.15 -17.44 -0.73
N GLN A 50 1.76 -17.50 -2.01
CA GLN A 50 2.67 -17.81 -3.10
C GLN A 50 3.84 -16.83 -3.15
N LEU A 51 3.57 -15.51 -3.14
CA LEU A 51 4.61 -14.49 -3.22
C LEU A 51 5.57 -14.53 -2.01
N VAL A 52 5.06 -14.73 -0.80
CA VAL A 52 5.89 -14.83 0.41
C VAL A 52 6.87 -15.99 0.30
N VAL A 53 6.41 -17.15 -0.18
CA VAL A 53 7.26 -18.33 -0.39
C VAL A 53 8.22 -18.12 -1.55
N THR A 54 7.74 -17.68 -2.71
CA THR A 54 8.57 -17.48 -3.91
C THR A 54 9.71 -16.49 -3.66
N HIS A 55 9.41 -15.37 -2.98
CA HIS A 55 10.36 -14.28 -2.74
C HIS A 55 11.02 -14.35 -1.36
N GLN A 56 10.86 -15.47 -0.65
CA GLN A 56 11.44 -15.77 0.67
C GLN A 56 11.26 -14.59 1.64
N VAL A 57 10.05 -14.02 1.68
CA VAL A 57 9.73 -12.84 2.49
C VAL A 57 9.61 -13.24 3.94
N MET A 58 10.20 -12.44 4.83
CA MET A 58 10.17 -12.67 6.27
C MET A 58 9.92 -11.37 7.04
N GLY A 59 9.31 -11.50 8.21
CA GLY A 59 9.16 -10.39 9.16
C GLY A 59 8.29 -9.26 8.62
N LYS A 60 8.74 -8.02 8.79
CA LYS A 60 7.92 -6.81 8.53
C LYS A 60 7.47 -6.65 7.08
N GLN A 61 8.22 -7.19 6.11
CA GLN A 61 7.92 -7.05 4.68
C GLN A 61 6.73 -7.88 4.20
N VAL A 62 6.13 -8.72 5.06
CA VAL A 62 4.90 -9.44 4.72
C VAL A 62 3.73 -8.51 4.44
N HIS A 63 3.72 -7.31 5.05
CA HIS A 63 2.69 -6.29 4.82
C HIS A 63 2.80 -5.69 3.40
N ASP A 64 4.01 -5.32 2.98
CA ASP A 64 4.27 -4.82 1.63
C ASP A 64 3.99 -5.90 0.57
N THR A 65 4.30 -7.16 0.88
CA THR A 65 3.97 -8.30 -0.01
C THR A 65 2.47 -8.44 -0.20
N ARG A 66 1.65 -8.11 0.80
CA ARG A 66 0.18 -8.12 0.66
C ARG A 66 -0.27 -7.06 -0.34
N LEU A 67 0.39 -5.89 -0.37
CA LEU A 67 0.11 -4.88 -1.39
C LEU A 67 0.43 -5.41 -2.79
N VAL A 68 1.56 -6.10 -2.97
CA VAL A 68 1.92 -6.74 -4.25
C VAL A 68 0.89 -7.81 -4.65
N ALA A 69 0.41 -8.61 -3.70
CA ALA A 69 -0.64 -9.60 -3.98
C ALA A 69 -1.94 -8.96 -4.46
N VAL A 70 -2.36 -7.85 -3.84
CA VAL A 70 -3.52 -7.06 -4.29
C VAL A 70 -3.28 -6.57 -5.72
N MET A 71 -2.09 -6.04 -6.00
CA MET A 71 -1.74 -5.57 -7.34
C MET A 71 -1.80 -6.68 -8.39
N VAL A 72 -1.28 -7.88 -8.08
CA VAL A 72 -1.32 -9.04 -8.97
C VAL A 72 -2.77 -9.47 -9.26
N VAL A 73 -3.61 -9.63 -8.22
CA VAL A 73 -5.02 -10.01 -8.38
C VAL A 73 -5.78 -9.01 -9.26
N HIS A 74 -5.52 -7.72 -9.07
CA HIS A 74 -6.21 -6.64 -9.80
C HIS A 74 -5.47 -6.18 -11.07
N GLN A 75 -4.44 -6.90 -11.51
CA GLN A 75 -3.66 -6.63 -12.72
C GLN A 75 -3.03 -5.21 -12.76
N ILE A 76 -2.66 -4.69 -11.58
CA ILE A 76 -1.94 -3.44 -11.45
C ILE A 76 -0.44 -3.74 -11.56
N THR A 77 0.22 -3.20 -12.57
CA THR A 77 1.62 -3.52 -12.88
C THR A 77 2.62 -2.50 -12.36
N HIS A 78 2.18 -1.31 -11.95
CA HIS A 78 3.06 -0.22 -11.54
C HIS A 78 2.67 0.30 -10.15
N LEU A 79 3.64 0.34 -9.24
CA LEU A 79 3.50 0.91 -7.91
C LEU A 79 4.23 2.24 -7.85
N LEU A 80 3.50 3.32 -7.56
CA LEU A 80 4.11 4.60 -7.26
C LEU A 80 4.50 4.64 -5.78
N THR A 81 5.80 4.75 -5.46
CA THR A 81 6.30 4.72 -4.08
C THR A 81 7.62 5.46 -3.91
N PHE A 82 7.82 6.11 -2.76
CA PHE A 82 9.12 6.70 -2.39
C PHE A 82 10.15 5.67 -1.89
N ASN A 83 9.72 4.44 -1.65
CA ASN A 83 10.56 3.37 -1.12
C ASN A 83 10.62 2.20 -2.11
N THR A 84 11.19 2.45 -3.28
CA THR A 84 11.29 1.44 -4.35
C THR A 84 12.12 0.23 -3.93
N ASP A 85 13.05 0.41 -2.99
CA ASP A 85 13.99 -0.62 -2.54
C ASP A 85 13.29 -1.82 -1.90
N ASP A 86 12.21 -1.59 -1.15
CA ASP A 86 11.43 -2.65 -0.52
C ASP A 86 10.70 -3.54 -1.54
N PHE A 87 10.48 -3.04 -2.76
CA PHE A 87 9.76 -3.74 -3.81
C PHE A 87 10.66 -4.36 -4.89
N LYS A 88 11.97 -4.13 -4.85
CA LYS A 88 12.94 -4.63 -5.87
C LYS A 88 12.91 -6.15 -6.07
N ARG A 89 12.48 -6.92 -5.06
CA ARG A 89 12.40 -8.38 -5.14
C ARG A 89 11.27 -8.89 -6.02
N PHE A 90 10.20 -8.10 -6.20
CA PHE A 90 9.01 -8.53 -6.91
C PHE A 90 9.17 -8.26 -8.40
N THR A 91 9.03 -9.31 -9.19
CA THR A 91 9.11 -9.24 -10.66
C THR A 91 7.75 -8.95 -11.30
N GLU A 92 6.67 -9.12 -10.53
CA GLU A 92 5.28 -8.97 -10.93
C GLU A 92 4.87 -7.51 -11.10
N ILE A 93 5.62 -6.58 -10.51
CA ILE A 93 5.35 -5.15 -10.51
C ILE A 93 6.60 -4.32 -10.79
N ALA A 94 6.40 -3.10 -11.28
CA ALA A 94 7.44 -2.08 -11.40
C ALA A 94 7.20 -1.00 -10.34
N ALA A 95 8.13 -0.86 -9.39
CA ALA A 95 8.12 0.25 -8.44
C ALA A 95 8.73 1.49 -9.08
N ILE A 96 7.98 2.59 -9.12
CA ILE A 96 8.39 3.88 -9.67
C ILE A 96 8.48 4.89 -8.54
N ASP A 97 9.60 5.61 -8.49
CA ASP A 97 9.74 6.78 -7.64
C ASP A 97 9.02 7.98 -8.26
N PRO A 98 8.02 8.58 -7.58
CA PRO A 98 7.32 9.75 -8.11
C PRO A 98 8.23 10.92 -8.48
N ARG A 99 9.41 11.05 -7.86
CA ARG A 99 10.39 12.11 -8.16
C ARG A 99 11.03 11.97 -9.54
N HIS A 100 10.92 10.81 -10.17
CA HIS A 100 11.44 10.55 -11.50
C HIS A 100 10.37 10.62 -12.59
N ILE A 101 9.11 10.93 -12.24
CA ILE A 101 8.04 11.19 -13.19
C ILE A 101 8.00 12.70 -13.47
N SER A 102 8.24 13.09 -14.73
CA SER A 102 8.02 14.46 -15.19
C SER A 102 6.60 14.59 -15.73
N THR A 103 5.90 15.67 -15.36
CA THR A 103 4.60 16.08 -15.92
C THR A 103 4.78 17.00 -17.12
#